data_AF-A0A085LT96-F1
#
_entry.id   AF-A0A085LT96-F1
#
_cell.length_a   1.000
_cell.length_b   1.000
_cell.length_c   1.000
_cell.angle_alpha   90.00
_cell.angle_beta   90.00
_cell.angle_gamma   90.00
#
_symmetry.space_group_name_H-M   'P 1'
#
loop_
_entity.id
_entity.type
_entity.pdbx_description
1 polymer ?
#
loop_
_entity_poly.entity_id
_entity_poly.type
_entity_poly.pdbx_seq_one_letter_code
_entity_poly.pdbx_strand_id
1 'polypeptide(L)'
;MKDGLAAPCPFLEHPGAPVLPWRMWFRLFCNYLDAAFATVPADKRKRAILLNCLGTEGQRIFYTLPSKGDTFDPAVCTLEEFLFRRSTFVPKGIVFDAVGSCCPNVLIDLLLNYVSELLSVNLDL
;
A
#
# COMPACT_ATOMS: atom_id res chain seq x y z
N MET A 1 -7.10 4.58 23.97
CA MET A 1 -6.52 3.32 24.46
C MET A 1 -6.23 2.49 23.22
N LYS A 2 -5.05 1.84 23.13
CA LYS A 2 -4.78 0.88 22.06
C LYS A 2 -5.56 -0.36 22.48
N ASP A 3 -6.64 -0.69 21.78
CA ASP A 3 -7.25 -2.02 21.93
C ASP A 3 -6.11 -3.03 21.73
N GLY A 4 -6.05 -4.13 22.49
CA GLY A 4 -4.90 -5.04 22.56
C GLY A 4 -4.47 -5.72 21.24
N LEU A 5 -4.88 -5.21 20.09
CA LEU A 5 -4.41 -5.55 18.77
C LEU A 5 -2.90 -5.29 18.61
N ALA A 6 -2.22 -6.34 18.18
CA ALA A 6 -0.85 -6.23 17.70
C ALA A 6 -0.84 -5.46 16.36
N ALA A 7 0.13 -4.55 16.24
CA ALA A 7 0.44 -3.94 14.94
C ALA A 7 0.93 -5.04 13.97
N PRO A 8 0.75 -4.85 12.65
CA PRO A 8 1.35 -5.75 11.67
C PRO A 8 2.87 -5.80 11.86
N CYS A 9 3.48 -6.92 11.45
CA CYS A 9 4.94 -7.01 11.40
C CYS A 9 5.51 -5.84 10.57
N PRO A 10 6.69 -5.30 10.92
CA PRO A 10 7.29 -4.23 10.13
C PRO A 10 7.44 -4.64 8.66
N PHE A 11 7.09 -3.77 7.72
CA PHE A 11 7.16 -4.07 6.29
C PHE A 11 8.59 -4.42 5.86
N LEU A 12 9.55 -3.58 6.25
CA LEU A 12 10.95 -3.65 5.87
C LEU A 12 11.84 -3.22 7.05
N GLU A 13 12.09 -4.15 7.96
CA GLU A 13 12.96 -3.91 9.12
C GLU A 13 14.44 -3.91 8.73
N HIS A 14 14.85 -4.83 7.85
CA HIS A 14 16.23 -5.04 7.44
C HIS A 14 16.42 -4.86 5.92
N PRO A 15 17.65 -4.61 5.43
CA PRO A 15 17.88 -4.43 4.00
C PRO A 15 17.56 -5.74 3.26
N GLY A 16 16.85 -5.64 2.13
CA GLY A 16 16.50 -6.81 1.32
C GLY A 16 15.04 -6.80 0.87
N ALA A 17 14.50 -7.99 0.65
CA ALA A 17 13.09 -8.17 0.30
C ALA A 17 12.22 -8.16 1.57
N PRO A 18 11.04 -7.53 1.53
CA PRO A 18 10.08 -7.60 2.63
C PRO A 18 9.53 -9.02 2.77
N VAL A 19 9.07 -9.38 3.97
CA VAL A 19 8.49 -10.70 4.25
C VAL A 19 7.21 -10.94 3.43
N LEU A 20 6.43 -9.89 3.22
CA LEU A 20 5.21 -9.90 2.41
C LEU A 20 5.31 -8.85 1.29
N PRO A 21 4.75 -9.11 0.10
CA PRO A 21 4.62 -8.09 -0.94
C PRO A 21 3.83 -6.88 -0.45
N TRP A 22 4.19 -5.68 -0.91
CA TRP A 22 3.57 -4.41 -0.50
C TRP A 22 2.04 -4.45 -0.49
N ARG A 23 1.42 -4.92 -1.58
CA ARG A 23 -0.04 -5.01 -1.71
C ARG A 23 -0.69 -5.84 -0.59
N MET A 24 -0.08 -6.95 -0.21
CA MET A 24 -0.60 -7.81 0.86
C MET A 24 -0.38 -7.17 2.22
N TRP A 25 0.82 -6.66 2.47
CA TRP A 25 1.16 -6.01 3.72
C TRP A 25 0.30 -4.76 3.98
N PHE A 26 0.08 -3.92 2.96
CA PHE A 26 -0.71 -2.71 3.07
C PHE A 26 -2.18 -3.01 3.41
N ARG A 27 -2.75 -4.11 2.90
CA ARG A 27 -4.09 -4.58 3.30
C ARG A 27 -4.13 -4.95 4.79
N LEU A 28 -3.11 -5.63 5.32
CA LEU A 28 -3.01 -5.93 6.75
C LEU A 28 -2.90 -4.66 7.59
N PHE A 29 -2.14 -3.68 7.10
CA PHE A 29 -2.03 -2.37 7.72
C PHE A 29 -3.37 -1.62 7.77
N CYS A 30 -4.14 -1.59 6.67
CA CYS A 30 -5.46 -0.99 6.65
C CYS A 30 -6.43 -1.68 7.61
N ASN A 31 -6.46 -3.02 7.61
CA ASN A 31 -7.26 -3.79 8.56
C ASN A 31 -6.89 -3.48 10.02
N TYR A 32 -5.59 -3.31 10.32
CA TYR A 32 -5.14 -2.88 11.63
C TYR A 32 -5.61 -1.46 11.98
N LEU A 33 -5.60 -0.51 11.03
CA LEU A 33 -6.14 0.83 11.28
C LEU A 33 -7.64 0.79 11.59
N ASP A 34 -8.41 -0.03 10.89
CA ASP A 34 -9.85 -0.13 11.12
C ASP A 34 -10.17 -0.86 12.44
N ALA A 35 -9.38 -1.86 12.80
CA ALA A 35 -9.62 -2.68 14.00
C ALA A 35 -9.02 -2.08 15.29
N ALA A 36 -7.90 -1.37 15.22
CA ALA A 36 -7.21 -0.84 16.40
C ALA A 36 -7.67 0.56 16.82
N PHE A 37 -8.50 1.22 16.02
CA PHE A 37 -8.99 2.57 16.27
C PHE A 37 -10.50 2.64 16.11
N ALA A 38 -11.21 2.90 17.21
CA ALA A 38 -12.67 3.05 17.23
C ALA A 38 -13.21 4.14 16.28
N THR A 39 -12.36 5.09 15.89
CA THR A 39 -12.68 6.14 14.91
C THR A 39 -11.54 6.29 13.92
N VAL A 40 -11.86 6.66 12.68
CA VAL A 40 -10.87 6.94 11.63
C VAL A 40 -9.82 7.94 12.16
N PRO A 41 -8.53 7.56 12.22
CA PRO A 41 -7.50 8.47 12.71
C PRO A 41 -7.35 9.70 11.81
N ALA A 42 -6.99 10.83 12.41
CA ALA A 42 -6.60 12.01 11.65
C ALA A 42 -5.46 11.68 10.68
N ASP A 43 -5.44 12.33 9.53
CA ASP A 43 -4.56 11.99 8.42
C ASP A 43 -3.06 11.99 8.80
N LYS A 44 -2.59 13.05 9.48
CA LYS A 44 -1.24 13.13 10.05
C LYS A 44 -0.89 11.94 10.96
N ARG A 45 -1.89 11.41 11.69
CA ARG A 45 -1.73 10.25 12.58
C ARG A 45 -1.67 8.95 11.77
N LYS A 46 -2.49 8.78 10.73
CA LYS A 46 -2.39 7.62 9.82
C LYS A 46 -0.99 7.54 9.19
N ARG A 47 -0.47 8.69 8.72
CA ARG A 47 0.90 8.80 8.19
C ARG A 47 1.95 8.38 9.22
N ALA A 48 1.84 8.87 10.46
CA ALA A 48 2.78 8.49 11.52
C ALA A 48 2.72 6.99 11.84
N ILE A 49 1.53 6.39 11.86
CA ILE A 49 1.35 4.94 12.08
C ILE A 49 1.94 4.14 10.91
N LEU A 50 1.72 4.59 9.67
CA LEU A 50 2.33 3.99 8.47
C LEU A 50 3.85 3.93 8.60
N LEU A 51 4.49 5.07 8.87
CA LEU A 51 5.94 5.15 8.99
C LEU A 51 6.45 4.27 10.14
N ASN A 52 5.74 4.25 11.28
CA ASN A 52 6.08 3.37 12.38
C ASN A 52 6.02 1.88 11.98
N CYS A 53 5.04 1.50 11.17
CA CYS A 53 4.87 0.12 10.69
C CYS A 53 5.77 -0.23 9.49
N LEU A 54 6.43 0.74 8.85
CA LEU A 54 7.38 0.44 7.76
C LEU A 54 8.62 -0.34 8.20
N GLY A 55 9.02 -0.21 9.47
CA GLY A 55 10.30 -0.73 9.95
C GLY A 55 11.48 0.18 9.64
N THR A 56 12.62 -0.12 10.26
CA THR A 56 13.81 0.75 10.24
C THR A 56 14.30 1.06 8.81
N GLU A 57 14.46 0.04 7.98
CA GLU A 57 14.91 0.24 6.59
C GLU A 57 13.86 0.87 5.68
N GLY A 58 12.58 0.56 5.90
CA GLY A 58 11.48 1.22 5.20
C GLY A 58 11.45 2.73 5.47
N GLN A 59 11.64 3.13 6.73
CA GLN A 59 11.77 4.55 7.09
C GLN A 59 13.02 5.18 6.50
N ARG A 60 14.19 4.51 6.57
CA ARG A 60 15.43 5.01 5.98
C ARG A 60 15.24 5.33 4.50
N ILE A 61 14.62 4.42 3.74
CA ILE A 61 14.27 4.63 2.33
C ILE A 61 13.32 5.82 2.18
N PHE A 62 12.23 5.86 2.94
CA PHE A 62 11.24 6.94 2.86
C PHE A 62 11.87 8.33 3.05
N TYR A 63 12.80 8.46 4.00
CA TYR A 63 13.49 9.73 4.24
C TYR A 63 14.46 10.16 3.13
N THR A 64 14.88 9.24 2.25
CA THR A 64 15.66 9.57 1.04
C THR A 64 14.81 10.04 -0.14
N LEU A 65 13.49 9.85 -0.09
CA LEU A 65 12.61 10.22 -1.20
C LEU A 65 12.49 11.75 -1.35
N PRO A 66 12.48 12.28 -2.58
CA PRO A 66 12.47 13.73 -2.82
C PRO A 66 11.15 14.37 -2.38
N SER A 67 10.02 13.71 -2.64
CA SER A 67 8.71 14.06 -2.09
C SER A 67 8.35 13.04 -1.01
N LYS A 68 7.84 13.50 0.14
CA LYS A 68 7.47 12.59 1.25
C LYS A 68 5.98 12.68 1.59
N GLY A 69 5.29 13.70 1.08
CA GLY A 69 3.93 14.03 1.50
C GLY A 69 3.84 14.43 2.98
N ASP A 70 2.97 15.37 3.30
CA ASP A 70 2.67 15.73 4.70
C ASP A 70 1.45 14.98 5.24
N THR A 71 0.72 14.33 4.34
CA THR A 71 -0.51 13.58 4.58
C THR A 71 -0.37 12.10 4.23
N PHE A 72 -1.32 11.27 4.65
CA PHE A 72 -1.27 9.82 4.50
C PHE A 72 -1.21 9.39 3.03
N ASP A 73 -2.15 9.85 2.19
CA ASP A 73 -2.24 9.36 0.82
C ASP A 73 -1.00 9.71 -0.03
N PRO A 74 -0.46 10.95 -0.01
CA PRO A 74 0.78 11.28 -0.72
C PRO A 74 2.01 10.50 -0.23
N ALA A 75 2.04 10.12 1.05
CA ALA A 75 3.11 9.29 1.59
C ALA A 75 3.03 7.85 1.05
N VAL A 76 1.83 7.25 1.03
CA VAL A 76 1.58 5.92 0.42
C VAL A 76 1.95 5.92 -1.05
N CYS A 77 1.50 6.95 -1.76
CA CYS A 77 1.83 7.19 -3.16
C CYS A 77 3.32 7.16 -3.48
N THR A 78 4.09 7.92 -2.72
CA THR A 78 5.53 8.03 -2.95
C THR A 78 6.22 6.71 -2.65
N LEU A 79 5.77 5.98 -1.62
CA LEU A 79 6.24 4.63 -1.32
C LEU A 79 5.93 3.65 -2.46
N GLU A 80 4.69 3.65 -2.96
CA GLU A 80 4.27 2.81 -4.07
C GLU A 80 5.08 3.07 -5.33
N GLU A 81 5.25 4.34 -5.70
CA GLU A 81 6.08 4.71 -6.84
C GLU A 81 7.51 4.17 -6.69
N PHE A 82 8.11 4.34 -5.51
CA PHE A 82 9.46 3.84 -5.25
C PHE A 82 9.55 2.31 -5.32
N LEU A 83 8.61 1.61 -4.68
CA LEU A 83 8.60 0.15 -4.58
C LEU A 83 8.31 -0.51 -5.93
N PHE A 84 7.37 0.03 -6.72
CA PHE A 84 7.04 -0.49 -8.04
C PHE A 84 8.11 -0.14 -9.08
N ARG A 85 8.72 1.06 -9.00
CA ARG A 85 9.88 1.41 -9.85
C ARG A 85 11.05 0.46 -9.59
N ARG A 86 11.28 0.05 -8.34
CA ARG A 86 12.37 -0.84 -7.96
C ARG A 86 12.06 -2.31 -8.20
N SER A 87 10.80 -2.67 -8.29
CA SER A 87 10.36 -3.99 -8.77
C SER A 87 10.51 -4.06 -10.28
N THR A 88 11.73 -4.29 -10.77
CA THR A 88 11.94 -4.83 -12.12
C THR A 88 11.41 -6.27 -12.16
N PHE A 89 10.10 -6.43 -12.12
CA PHE A 89 9.46 -7.64 -12.63
C PHE A 89 9.14 -7.31 -14.09
N VAL A 90 9.93 -7.88 -15.01
CA VAL A 90 9.59 -7.90 -16.43
C VAL A 90 8.92 -9.24 -16.69
N PRO A 91 7.61 -9.41 -16.45
CA PRO A 91 6.91 -10.49 -17.10
C PRO A 91 6.91 -10.15 -18.58
N LYS A 92 7.57 -10.96 -19.40
CA LYS A 92 7.37 -10.90 -20.86
C LYS A 92 5.86 -10.96 -21.11
N GLY A 93 5.26 -9.84 -21.49
CA GLY A 93 3.91 -9.81 -22.07
C GLY A 93 2.80 -9.05 -21.32
N ILE A 94 3.07 -8.31 -20.24
CA ILE A 94 2.04 -7.42 -19.65
C ILE A 94 2.56 -6.00 -19.63
N VAL A 95 2.03 -5.17 -20.53
CA VAL A 95 2.23 -3.72 -20.52
C VAL A 95 1.52 -3.18 -19.28
N PHE A 96 2.29 -2.82 -18.25
CA PHE A 96 1.77 -1.95 -17.20
C PHE A 96 1.79 -0.53 -17.78
N ASP A 97 0.65 -0.12 -18.33
CA ASP A 97 0.44 1.29 -18.65
C ASP A 97 0.60 2.09 -17.36
N ALA A 98 1.61 2.94 -17.36
CA ALA A 98 1.83 3.97 -16.36
C ALA A 98 0.72 5.01 -16.49
N VAL A 99 -0.51 4.65 -16.09
CA VAL A 99 -1.56 5.62 -15.81
C VAL A 99 -1.47 5.91 -14.33
N GLY A 100 -0.89 7.07 -14.02
CA GLY A 100 -0.79 7.55 -12.66
C GLY A 100 -2.16 7.57 -11.99
N SER A 101 -2.22 7.14 -10.74
CA SER A 101 -3.22 7.70 -9.84
C SER A 101 -2.76 7.57 -8.41
N CYS A 102 -2.19 8.67 -7.97
CA CYS A 102 -2.07 8.97 -6.57
C CYS A 102 -3.43 9.41 -6.05
N CYS A 103 -4.14 8.50 -5.36
CA CYS A 103 -5.46 8.69 -4.72
C CYS A 103 -6.65 8.79 -5.72
N PRO A 104 -7.91 8.48 -5.36
CA PRO A 104 -8.48 7.76 -4.22
C PRO A 104 -9.36 6.56 -4.64
N ASN A 105 -9.20 6.04 -5.87
CA ASN A 105 -10.16 5.10 -6.49
C ASN A 105 -9.67 3.66 -6.64
N VAL A 106 -8.70 3.20 -5.83
CA VAL A 106 -8.23 1.80 -5.91
C VAL A 106 -9.37 0.80 -5.66
N LEU A 107 -10.40 1.18 -4.89
CA LEU A 107 -11.59 0.34 -4.71
C LEU A 107 -12.45 0.27 -5.98
N ILE A 108 -12.58 1.36 -6.73
CA ILE A 108 -13.33 1.38 -8.00
C ILE A 108 -12.56 0.62 -9.08
N ASP A 109 -11.24 0.79 -9.18
CA ASP A 109 -10.45 0.07 -10.18
C ASP A 109 -10.36 -1.44 -9.87
N LEU A 110 -10.33 -1.84 -8.60
CA LEU A 110 -10.43 -3.26 -8.21
C LEU A 110 -11.83 -3.81 -8.45
N LEU A 111 -12.89 -3.04 -8.16
CA LEU A 111 -14.27 -3.46 -8.42
C LEU A 111 -14.57 -3.53 -9.92
N LEU A 112 -14.08 -2.59 -10.73
CA LEU A 112 -14.24 -2.62 -12.19
C LEU A 112 -13.46 -3.75 -12.82
N ASN A 113 -12.24 -4.05 -12.37
CA ASN A 113 -11.50 -5.21 -12.85
C ASN A 113 -12.17 -6.54 -12.44
N TYR A 114 -12.65 -6.64 -11.19
CA TYR A 114 -13.37 -7.84 -10.72
C TYR A 114 -14.72 -8.05 -11.45
N VAL A 115 -15.47 -6.98 -11.70
CA VAL A 115 -16.74 -7.03 -12.45
C VAL A 115 -16.49 -7.34 -13.94
N SER A 116 -15.42 -6.80 -14.52
CA SER A 116 -15.02 -7.11 -15.91
C SER A 116 -14.65 -8.60 -16.07
N GLU A 117 -13.87 -9.15 -15.14
CA GLU A 117 -13.55 -10.59 -15.12
C GLU A 117 -14.83 -11.44 -14.99
N LEU A 118 -15.76 -11.09 -14.10
CA LEU A 118 -17.03 -11.79 -13.93
C LEU A 118 -17.97 -11.70 -15.14
N LEU A 119 -17.96 -10.58 -15.88
CA LEU A 119 -18.74 -10.42 -17.10
C LEU A 119 -18.12 -11.20 -18.28
N SER A 120 -16.79 -11.28 -18.36
CA SER A 120 -16.12 -12.08 -19.39
C SER A 120 -16.33 -13.60 -19.23
N VAL A 121 -16.48 -14.10 -18.00
CA VAL A 121 -16.69 -15.54 -17.75
C VAL A 121 -18.16 -15.98 -17.97
N ASN A 122 -19.12 -15.05 -17.96
CA ASN A 122 -20.56 -15.37 -18.12
C ASN A 122 -21.10 -15.15 -19.54
N LEU A 123 -20.28 -14.70 -20.50
CA LEU A 123 -20.68 -14.52 -21.91
C LEU A 123 -20.22 -15.66 -22.83
N ASP A 124 -19.49 -16.64 -22.31
CA ASP A 124 -19.00 -17.83 -23.03
C ASP A 124 -19.80 -19.12 -22.69
N LEU A 125 -21.04 -19.01 -22.20
CA LEU A 125 -21.99 -20.12 -22.03
C LEU A 125 -23.33 -19.86 -22.74
#